data_AF-A0A945E5L5-F1
#
_entry.id   AF-A0A945E5L5-F1
#
_cell.length_a   1.000
_cell.length_b   1.000
_cell.length_c   1.000
_cell.angle_alpha   90.00
_cell.angle_beta   90.00
_cell.angle_gamma   90.00
#
_symmetry.space_group_name_H-M   'P 1'
#
loop_
_entity.id
_entity.type
_entity.pdbx_description
1 polymer ?
#
loop_
_entity_poly.entity_id
_entity_poly.type
_entity_poly.pdbx_seq_one_letter_code
_entity_poly.pdbx_strand_id
1 'polypeptide(L)'
;MGDAGRRSIRLARPSRRQWLKVLSLAVPALFVAIPLARVMGTGATTMEEANVLVVAAGILDGRLPHADVEYLYAPGTAWMVAGAFWTLGTSVVVERLVGLAYRLALLWGIHRLGRRWGSGTAACAAIASWVVIAPFGLVAYPWIAGLGLLVAGAALVLDGDDGRRASIGAALCGLAVFHQLVLGPAVLVVVLPAILIADAHRRSRLMTGLVAGLSPFLLHLVLVGPRSMIDGMVIDPIFRLRAGRNLPLPPDPSD
;
A
#
# COMPACT_ATOMS: atom_id res chain seq x y z
N MET A 1 -44.67 16.58 44.06
CA MET A 1 -43.95 17.57 43.21
C MET A 1 -42.49 17.16 43.21
N GLY A 2 -42.06 16.41 42.18
CA GLY A 2 -40.73 15.82 42.09
C GLY A 2 -39.83 16.65 41.18
N ASP A 3 -38.75 17.17 41.75
CA ASP A 3 -37.77 17.99 41.06
C ASP A 3 -36.75 17.09 40.35
N ALA A 4 -37.01 16.80 39.07
CA ALA A 4 -36.14 15.99 38.23
C ALA A 4 -34.91 16.81 37.83
N GLY A 5 -33.84 16.67 38.62
CA GLY A 5 -32.54 17.29 38.37
C GLY A 5 -32.00 16.99 36.96
N ARG A 6 -32.06 17.98 36.08
CA ARG A 6 -31.39 17.95 34.77
C ARG A 6 -29.87 17.92 35.01
N ARG A 7 -29.27 16.73 34.93
CA ARG A 7 -27.81 16.58 34.81
C ARG A 7 -27.37 17.20 33.49
N SER A 8 -26.86 18.43 33.55
CA SER A 8 -26.21 19.07 32.42
C SER A 8 -24.90 18.35 32.14
N ILE A 9 -24.85 17.56 31.07
CA ILE A 9 -23.62 16.98 30.55
C ILE A 9 -22.80 18.15 29.98
N ARG A 10 -21.88 18.70 30.78
CA ARG A 10 -20.91 19.67 30.26
C ARG A 10 -19.91 18.93 29.38
N LEU A 11 -20.13 18.98 28.07
CA LEU A 11 -19.13 18.56 27.10
C LEU A 11 -17.87 19.40 27.31
N ALA A 12 -16.77 18.76 27.72
CA ALA A 12 -15.50 19.43 27.93
C ALA A 12 -15.06 20.08 26.62
N ARG A 13 -14.79 21.39 26.64
CA ARG A 13 -14.28 22.10 25.46
C ARG A 13 -12.89 21.55 25.12
N PRO A 14 -12.64 21.12 23.87
CA PRO A 14 -11.35 20.55 23.50
C PRO A 14 -10.24 21.60 23.67
N SER A 15 -9.10 21.20 24.22
CA SER A 15 -7.94 22.08 24.33
C SER A 15 -7.41 22.49 22.94
N ARG A 16 -6.70 23.62 22.84
CA ARG A 16 -6.06 24.08 21.59
C ARG A 16 -5.17 23.00 20.95
N ARG A 17 -4.47 22.19 21.76
CA ARG A 17 -3.66 21.06 21.28
C ARG A 17 -4.50 19.94 20.67
N GLN A 18 -5.70 19.69 21.20
CA GLN A 18 -6.62 18.69 20.68
C GLN A 18 -7.21 19.14 19.35
N TRP A 19 -7.59 20.42 19.22
CA TRP A 19 -8.00 21.01 17.95
C TRP A 19 -6.93 20.93 16.87
N LEU A 20 -5.66 21.21 17.20
CA LEU A 20 -4.55 21.08 16.25
C LEU A 20 -4.37 19.63 15.75
N LYS A 21 -4.57 18.63 16.61
CA LYS A 21 -4.54 17.22 16.22
C LYS A 21 -5.69 16.87 15.28
N VAL A 22 -6.90 17.30 15.61
CA VAL A 22 -8.08 17.09 14.76
C VAL A 22 -7.87 17.74 13.39
N LEU A 23 -7.44 19.00 13.36
CA LEU A 23 -7.16 19.71 12.11
C LEU A 23 -6.09 19.00 11.27
N SER A 24 -5.03 18.49 11.92
CA SER A 24 -3.94 17.81 11.23
C SER A 24 -4.35 16.51 10.51
N LEU A 25 -5.50 15.93 10.87
CA LEU A 25 -6.09 14.77 10.20
C LEU A 25 -7.23 15.18 9.24
N ALA A 26 -8.07 16.12 9.67
CA ALA A 26 -9.24 16.56 8.91
C ALA A 26 -8.86 17.25 7.60
N VAL A 27 -7.80 18.08 7.59
CA VAL A 27 -7.39 18.80 6.39
C VAL A 27 -6.87 17.84 5.31
N PRO A 28 -5.92 16.91 5.56
CA PRO A 28 -5.54 15.91 4.56
C PRO A 28 -6.74 15.07 4.08
N ALA A 29 -7.65 14.68 4.98
CA ALA A 29 -8.83 13.90 4.60
C ALA A 29 -9.74 14.66 3.62
N LEU A 30 -9.91 15.98 3.79
CA LEU A 30 -10.68 16.81 2.87
C LEU A 30 -10.02 16.87 1.48
N PHE A 31 -8.69 16.99 1.42
CA PHE A 31 -7.94 16.97 0.15
C PHE A 31 -8.11 15.65 -0.61
N VAL A 32 -8.22 14.54 0.12
CA VAL A 32 -8.51 13.22 -0.47
C VAL A 32 -9.95 13.16 -0.98
N ALA A 33 -10.91 13.71 -0.23
CA ALA A 33 -12.34 13.68 -0.57
C ALA A 33 -12.71 14.46 -1.84
N ILE A 34 -12.06 15.59 -2.12
CA ILE A 34 -12.39 16.48 -3.25
C ILE A 34 -12.37 15.75 -4.62
N PRO A 35 -11.32 15.00 -5.00
CA PRO A 35 -11.27 14.32 -6.30
C PRO A 35 -12.06 12.99 -6.36
N LEU A 36 -12.47 12.43 -5.22
CA LEU A 36 -13.06 11.08 -5.14
C LEU A 36 -14.35 10.93 -5.95
N ALA A 37 -15.26 11.91 -5.86
CA ALA A 37 -16.59 11.81 -6.47
C ALA A 37 -16.53 11.72 -8.01
N ARG A 38 -15.59 12.42 -8.66
CA ARG A 38 -15.44 12.37 -10.12
C ARG A 38 -14.72 11.12 -10.59
N VAL A 39 -13.70 10.67 -9.84
CA VAL A 39 -12.89 9.52 -10.23
C VAL A 39 -13.65 8.21 -10.09
N MET A 40 -14.62 8.08 -9.18
CA MET A 40 -15.37 6.82 -9.02
C MET A 40 -16.40 6.55 -10.12
N GLY A 41 -16.85 7.58 -10.85
CA GLY A 41 -17.94 7.46 -11.83
C GLY A 41 -17.52 7.09 -13.26
N THR A 42 -16.23 7.00 -13.55
CA THR A 42 -15.73 6.75 -14.92
C THR A 42 -15.38 5.28 -15.13
N GLY A 43 -15.40 4.82 -16.39
CA GLY A 43 -14.81 3.52 -16.77
C GLY A 43 -13.29 3.45 -16.51
N ALA A 44 -12.67 2.31 -16.81
CA ALA A 44 -11.23 2.17 -16.73
C ALA A 44 -10.56 3.10 -17.76
N THR A 45 -9.56 3.87 -17.35
CA THR A 45 -9.00 4.97 -18.17
C THR A 45 -7.56 4.74 -18.57
N THR A 46 -6.87 3.77 -17.98
CA THR A 46 -5.45 3.52 -18.24
C THR A 46 -5.16 2.04 -18.50
N MET A 47 -4.09 1.78 -19.26
CA MET A 47 -3.58 0.42 -19.47
C MET A 47 -3.28 -0.28 -18.13
N GLU A 48 -2.67 0.44 -17.19
CA GLU A 48 -2.33 -0.08 -15.86
C GLU A 48 -3.56 -0.53 -15.07
N GLU A 49 -4.63 0.27 -15.12
CA GLU A 49 -5.91 -0.07 -14.49
C GLU A 49 -6.52 -1.32 -15.13
N ALA A 50 -6.56 -1.37 -16.46
CA ALA A 50 -7.05 -2.55 -17.18
C ALA A 50 -6.24 -3.82 -16.84
N ASN A 51 -4.91 -3.70 -16.75
CA ASN A 51 -4.04 -4.81 -16.38
C ASN A 51 -4.36 -5.36 -14.98
N VAL A 52 -4.50 -4.47 -13.98
CA VAL A 52 -4.89 -4.88 -12.62
C VAL A 52 -6.25 -5.57 -12.61
N LEU A 53 -7.25 -5.00 -13.31
CA LEU A 53 -8.61 -5.54 -13.36
C LEU A 53 -8.65 -6.94 -13.98
N VAL A 54 -8.01 -7.12 -15.15
CA VAL A 54 -8.03 -8.38 -15.90
C VAL A 54 -7.28 -9.48 -15.15
N VAL A 55 -6.10 -9.18 -14.61
CA VAL A 55 -5.31 -10.18 -13.88
C VAL A 55 -6.01 -10.57 -12.58
N ALA A 56 -6.60 -9.62 -11.86
CA ALA A 56 -7.36 -9.90 -10.64
C ALA A 56 -8.63 -10.73 -10.92
N ALA A 57 -9.36 -10.43 -11.99
CA ALA A 57 -10.51 -11.23 -12.41
C ALA A 57 -10.08 -12.65 -12.81
N GLY A 58 -8.96 -12.78 -13.54
CA GLY A 58 -8.41 -14.08 -13.93
C GLY A 58 -8.06 -14.98 -12.76
N ILE A 59 -7.62 -14.43 -11.61
CA ILE A 59 -7.40 -15.21 -10.38
C ILE A 59 -8.68 -15.90 -9.91
N LEU A 60 -9.84 -15.25 -10.04
CA LEU A 60 -11.13 -15.85 -9.68
C LEU A 60 -11.51 -17.02 -10.62
N ASP A 61 -11.01 -16.99 -11.85
CA ASP A 61 -11.16 -18.06 -12.84
C ASP A 61 -10.05 -19.13 -12.72
N GLY A 62 -9.21 -19.05 -11.68
CA GLY A 62 -8.13 -20.00 -11.43
C GLY A 62 -6.84 -19.75 -12.21
N ARG A 63 -6.73 -18.62 -12.92
CA ARG A 63 -5.51 -18.22 -13.65
C ARG A 63 -4.58 -17.46 -12.73
N LEU A 64 -3.36 -17.97 -12.54
CA LEU A 64 -2.39 -17.37 -11.63
C LEU A 64 -1.44 -16.41 -12.38
N PRO A 65 -1.16 -15.21 -11.81
CA PRO A 65 -0.17 -14.32 -12.39
C PRO A 65 1.21 -14.98 -12.37
N HIS A 66 2.00 -14.73 -13.42
CA HIS A 66 3.31 -15.33 -13.71
C HIS A 66 3.28 -16.81 -14.15
N ALA A 67 2.18 -17.54 -13.96
CA ALA A 67 2.03 -18.92 -14.45
C ALA A 67 1.20 -18.94 -15.75
N ASP A 68 -0.06 -18.51 -15.64
CA ASP A 68 -1.07 -18.62 -16.71
C ASP A 68 -1.30 -17.29 -17.43
N VAL A 69 -0.79 -16.21 -16.84
CA VAL A 69 -0.90 -14.83 -17.32
C VAL A 69 0.45 -14.15 -17.14
N GLU A 70 0.96 -13.56 -18.22
CA GLU A 70 2.15 -12.74 -18.17
C GLU A 70 1.89 -11.52 -17.28
N TYR A 71 2.67 -11.40 -16.20
CA TYR A 71 2.50 -10.33 -15.22
C TYR A 71 3.88 -9.90 -14.72
N LEU A 72 4.16 -8.60 -14.82
CA LEU A 72 5.50 -8.04 -14.59
C LEU A 72 5.68 -7.48 -13.17
N TYR A 73 4.61 -7.42 -12.39
CA TYR A 73 4.60 -6.83 -11.07
C TYR A 73 4.57 -7.90 -9.98
N ALA A 74 4.97 -7.54 -8.77
CA ALA A 74 4.78 -8.42 -7.64
C ALA A 74 3.29 -8.79 -7.46
N PRO A 75 3.00 -10.04 -7.05
CA PRO A 75 1.66 -10.62 -7.11
C PRO A 75 0.64 -9.94 -6.19
N GLY A 76 1.09 -9.19 -5.19
CA GLY A 76 0.24 -8.79 -4.07
C GLY A 76 -0.96 -7.93 -4.43
N THR A 77 -0.81 -7.01 -5.37
CA THR A 77 -1.95 -6.18 -5.79
C THR A 77 -3.00 -7.02 -6.51
N ALA A 78 -2.59 -7.90 -7.43
CA ALA A 78 -3.52 -8.77 -8.14
C ALA A 78 -4.32 -9.62 -7.16
N TRP A 79 -3.66 -10.23 -6.17
CA TRP A 79 -4.33 -10.99 -5.12
C TRP A 79 -5.25 -10.16 -4.23
N MET A 80 -4.82 -8.96 -3.84
CA MET A 80 -5.64 -8.07 -3.01
C MET A 80 -6.92 -7.63 -3.74
N VAL A 81 -6.80 -7.26 -5.01
CA VAL A 81 -7.96 -6.87 -5.83
C VAL A 81 -8.84 -8.07 -6.14
N ALA A 82 -8.26 -9.25 -6.40
CA ALA A 82 -9.03 -10.48 -6.57
C ALA A 82 -9.82 -10.84 -5.31
N GLY A 83 -9.22 -10.74 -4.12
CA GLY A 83 -9.92 -10.92 -2.85
C GLY A 83 -11.05 -9.89 -2.65
N ALA A 84 -10.84 -8.64 -3.06
CA ALA A 84 -11.88 -7.62 -3.04
C ALA A 84 -13.01 -7.93 -4.03
N PHE A 85 -12.70 -8.42 -5.23
CA PHE A 85 -13.72 -8.86 -6.20
C PHE A 85 -14.52 -10.06 -5.71
N TRP A 86 -13.86 -11.02 -5.08
CA TRP A 86 -14.52 -12.18 -4.49
C TRP A 86 -15.53 -11.78 -3.41
N THR A 87 -15.27 -10.71 -2.66
CA THR A 87 -16.13 -10.26 -1.55
C THR A 87 -17.17 -9.21 -1.95
N LEU A 88 -16.83 -8.29 -2.85
CA LEU A 88 -17.62 -7.09 -3.16
C LEU A 88 -18.12 -7.05 -4.62
N GLY A 89 -17.73 -8.03 -5.43
CA GLY A 89 -18.03 -8.12 -6.86
C GLY A 89 -16.96 -7.48 -7.76
N THR A 90 -16.87 -7.98 -8.99
CA THR A 90 -15.90 -7.54 -10.00
C THR A 90 -16.32 -6.21 -10.62
N SER A 91 -15.67 -5.11 -10.22
CA SER A 91 -15.93 -3.78 -10.79
C SER A 91 -14.75 -2.83 -10.65
N VAL A 92 -14.70 -1.81 -11.51
CA VAL A 92 -13.71 -0.71 -11.43
C VAL A 92 -13.79 0.02 -10.08
N VAL A 93 -15.00 0.18 -9.53
CA VAL A 93 -15.18 0.86 -8.24
C VAL A 93 -14.50 0.09 -7.12
N VAL A 94 -14.64 -1.24 -7.09
CA VAL A 94 -14.02 -2.09 -6.06
C VAL A 94 -12.49 -2.02 -6.14
N GLU A 95 -11.92 -2.05 -7.33
CA GLU A 95 -10.48 -1.85 -7.54
C GLU A 95 -10.01 -0.49 -7.03
N ARG A 96 -10.75 0.59 -7.35
CA ARG A 96 -10.42 1.94 -6.89
C ARG A 96 -10.57 2.13 -5.39
N LEU A 97 -11.45 1.37 -4.72
CA LEU A 97 -11.54 1.35 -3.26
C LEU A 97 -10.28 0.72 -2.64
N VAL A 98 -9.74 -0.33 -3.25
CA VAL A 98 -8.44 -0.90 -2.87
C VAL A 98 -7.33 0.12 -3.08
N GLY A 99 -7.29 0.79 -4.23
CA GLY A 99 -6.30 1.83 -4.51
C GLY A 99 -6.41 3.06 -3.61
N LEU A 100 -7.62 3.42 -3.18
CA LEU A 100 -7.85 4.43 -2.15
C LEU A 100 -7.27 3.98 -0.79
N ALA A 101 -7.50 2.72 -0.40
CA ALA A 101 -6.97 2.18 0.84
C ALA A 101 -5.43 2.22 0.88
N TYR A 102 -4.76 1.93 -0.23
CA TYR A 102 -3.29 2.07 -0.35
C TYR A 102 -2.81 3.49 -0.10
N ARG A 103 -3.49 4.49 -0.69
CA ARG A 103 -3.16 5.90 -0.50
C ARG A 103 -3.40 6.33 0.94
N LEU A 104 -4.51 5.90 1.56
CA LEU A 104 -4.79 6.18 2.95
C LEU A 104 -3.72 5.58 3.90
N ALA A 105 -3.27 4.35 3.63
CA ALA A 105 -2.18 3.72 4.39
C ALA A 105 -0.87 4.54 4.27
N LEU A 106 -0.53 4.98 3.05
CA LEU A 106 0.63 5.83 2.80
C LEU A 106 0.54 7.17 3.55
N LEU A 107 -0.57 7.89 3.39
CA LEU A 107 -0.78 9.18 4.05
C LEU A 107 -0.76 9.04 5.57
N TRP A 108 -1.37 7.97 6.09
CA TRP A 108 -1.34 7.66 7.53
C TRP A 108 0.08 7.41 8.02
N GLY A 109 0.88 6.61 7.31
CA GLY A 109 2.26 6.32 7.65
C GLY A 109 3.11 7.59 7.67
N ILE A 110 3.02 8.40 6.61
CA ILE A 110 3.74 9.68 6.48
C ILE A 110 3.36 10.64 7.58
N HIS A 111 2.05 10.83 7.79
CA HIS A 111 1.55 11.67 8.88
C HIS A 111 2.12 11.19 10.22
N ARG A 112 2.05 9.88 10.49
CA ARG A 112 2.51 9.29 11.75
C ARG A 112 4.01 9.52 11.99
N LEU A 113 4.86 9.29 10.99
CA LEU A 113 6.28 9.59 11.07
C LEU A 113 6.53 11.09 11.27
N GLY A 114 5.77 11.94 10.57
CA GLY A 114 5.85 13.40 10.63
C GLY A 114 5.49 13.97 12.01
N ARG A 115 4.66 13.28 12.81
CA ARG A 115 4.21 13.77 14.13
C ARG A 115 5.35 14.02 15.11
N ARG A 116 6.51 13.39 14.94
CA ARG A 116 7.69 13.64 15.79
C ARG A 116 8.22 15.08 15.68
N TRP A 117 7.92 15.76 14.57
CA TRP A 117 8.25 17.17 14.33
C TRP A 117 7.03 18.11 14.46
N GLY A 118 5.93 17.62 15.04
CA GLY A 118 4.70 18.39 15.27
C GLY A 118 3.55 18.07 14.31
N SER A 119 2.32 18.42 14.74
CA SER A 119 1.10 18.10 13.99
C SER A 119 0.97 18.88 12.68
N GLY A 120 1.50 20.10 12.61
CA GLY A 120 1.55 20.90 11.38
C GLY A 120 2.43 20.23 10.32
N THR A 121 3.65 19.85 10.70
CA THR A 121 4.60 19.13 9.83
C THR A 121 4.00 17.84 9.29
N ALA A 122 3.34 17.06 10.16
CA ALA A 122 2.65 15.83 9.78
C ALA A 122 1.52 16.06 8.76
N ALA A 123 0.73 17.13 8.93
CA ALA A 123 -0.33 17.48 7.99
C ALA A 123 0.23 17.95 6.65
N CYS A 124 1.23 18.85 6.66
CA CYS A 124 1.87 19.34 5.45
C CYS A 124 2.53 18.21 4.65
N ALA A 125 3.24 17.30 5.33
CA ALA A 125 3.84 16.12 4.69
C ALA A 125 2.79 15.24 4.03
N ALA A 126 1.69 14.91 4.72
CA ALA A 126 0.61 14.12 4.15
C ALA A 126 -0.07 14.81 2.95
N ILE A 127 -0.33 16.12 3.03
CA ILE A 127 -0.92 16.89 1.91
C ILE A 127 0.04 16.92 0.72
N ALA A 128 1.32 17.21 0.95
CA ALA A 128 2.34 17.22 -0.10
C ALA A 128 2.43 15.84 -0.79
N SER A 129 2.42 14.75 -0.02
CA SER A 129 2.40 13.40 -0.57
C SER A 129 1.13 13.11 -1.37
N TRP A 130 -0.04 13.56 -0.91
CA TRP A 130 -1.28 13.45 -1.67
C TRP A 130 -1.20 14.18 -3.02
N VAL A 131 -0.71 15.42 -3.02
CA VAL A 131 -0.55 16.22 -4.25
C VAL A 131 0.34 15.51 -5.27
N VAL A 132 1.40 14.84 -4.83
CA VAL A 132 2.31 14.09 -5.71
C VAL A 132 1.64 12.84 -6.31
N ILE A 133 0.82 12.11 -5.54
CA ILE A 133 0.23 10.84 -5.99
C ILE A 133 -1.17 10.97 -6.59
N ALA A 134 -1.87 12.08 -6.37
CA ALA A 134 -3.22 12.32 -6.89
C ALA A 134 -3.32 12.23 -8.43
N PRO A 135 -2.33 12.68 -9.23
CA PRO A 135 -2.38 12.54 -10.69
C PRO A 135 -2.44 11.09 -11.19
N PHE A 136 -2.03 10.11 -10.37
CA PHE A 136 -2.13 8.69 -10.69
C PHE A 136 -3.55 8.13 -10.47
N GLY A 137 -4.56 8.99 -10.29
CA GLY A 137 -5.94 8.57 -10.07
C GLY A 137 -6.12 7.73 -8.80
N LEU A 138 -7.03 6.75 -8.84
CA LEU A 138 -7.30 5.82 -7.74
C LEU A 138 -6.95 4.37 -8.07
N VAL A 139 -6.25 4.14 -9.19
CA VAL A 139 -5.77 2.80 -9.57
C VAL A 139 -4.94 2.22 -8.42
N ALA A 140 -5.16 0.94 -8.15
CA ALA A 140 -4.51 0.11 -7.16
C ALA A 140 -3.06 -0.20 -7.58
N TYR A 141 -2.23 0.81 -7.70
CA TYR A 141 -0.83 0.63 -8.11
C TYR A 141 -0.02 -0.21 -7.11
N PRO A 142 0.72 -1.24 -7.56
CA PRO A 142 1.58 -2.03 -6.69
C PRO A 142 2.64 -1.22 -5.95
N TRP A 143 3.24 -0.22 -6.61
CA TRP A 143 4.24 0.63 -5.97
C TRP A 143 3.65 1.56 -4.90
N ILE A 144 2.42 2.06 -5.06
CA ILE A 144 1.73 2.86 -4.03
C ILE A 144 1.36 1.97 -2.84
N ALA A 145 0.88 0.75 -3.11
CA ALA A 145 0.58 -0.24 -2.07
C ALA A 145 1.84 -0.58 -1.25
N GLY A 146 2.93 -0.95 -1.93
CA GLY A 146 4.21 -1.27 -1.31
C GLY A 146 4.75 -0.12 -0.47
N LEU A 147 4.78 1.11 -1.01
CA LEU A 147 5.20 2.29 -0.25
C LEU A 147 4.29 2.56 0.95
N GLY A 148 2.97 2.46 0.75
CA GLY A 148 2.01 2.71 1.82
C GLY A 148 2.19 1.76 2.99
N LEU A 149 2.31 0.47 2.71
CA LEU A 149 2.56 -0.58 3.69
C LEU A 149 3.95 -0.44 4.33
N LEU A 150 4.99 -0.13 3.56
CA LEU A 150 6.35 0.08 4.09
C LEU A 150 6.40 1.25 5.07
N VAL A 151 5.84 2.40 4.70
CA VAL A 151 5.88 3.61 5.54
C VAL A 151 5.00 3.45 6.77
N ALA A 152 3.80 2.86 6.61
CA ALA A 152 2.92 2.51 7.72
C ALA A 152 3.60 1.50 8.67
N GLY A 153 4.24 0.48 8.13
CA GLY A 153 4.98 -0.54 8.86
C GLY A 153 6.17 0.06 9.63
N ALA A 154 6.99 0.86 8.96
CA ALA A 154 8.12 1.56 9.56
C ALA A 154 7.69 2.46 10.71
N ALA A 155 6.57 3.20 10.57
CA ALA A 155 6.03 4.01 11.65
C ALA A 155 5.66 3.17 12.89
N LEU A 156 5.11 1.97 12.70
CA LEU A 156 4.77 1.07 13.81
C LEU A 156 5.98 0.35 14.41
N VAL A 157 6.98 0.00 13.60
CA VAL A 157 8.24 -0.60 14.07
C VAL A 157 9.02 0.40 14.93
N LEU A 158 9.07 1.67 14.50
CA LEU A 158 9.78 2.74 15.20
C LEU A 158 9.05 3.21 16.46
N ASP A 159 7.72 3.31 16.44
CA ASP A 159 6.91 3.69 17.61
C ASP A 159 6.69 2.54 18.61
N GLY A 160 6.94 1.29 18.19
CA GLY A 160 6.50 0.08 18.88
C GLY A 160 7.48 -0.41 19.93
N ASP A 161 7.28 0.04 21.17
CA ASP A 161 7.88 -0.59 22.36
C ASP A 161 7.06 -1.82 22.81
N ASP A 162 5.76 -1.84 22.48
CA ASP A 162 4.90 -3.00 22.74
C ASP A 162 5.02 -4.05 21.63
N GLY A 163 4.97 -5.34 22.02
CA GLY A 163 5.15 -6.46 21.10
C GLY A 163 4.11 -6.50 19.97
N ARG A 164 2.90 -5.97 20.18
CA ARG A 164 1.83 -6.00 19.19
C ARG A 164 2.09 -5.04 18.03
N ARG A 165 2.44 -3.77 18.31
CA ARG A 165 2.75 -2.79 17.27
C ARG A 165 3.99 -3.18 16.49
N ALA A 166 5.01 -3.70 17.16
CA ALA A 166 6.20 -4.23 16.50
C ALA A 166 5.84 -5.34 15.51
N SER A 167 4.99 -6.30 15.93
CA SER A 167 4.54 -7.39 15.06
C SER A 167 3.71 -6.90 13.87
N ILE A 168 2.72 -6.02 14.09
CA ILE A 168 1.91 -5.45 13.00
C ILE A 168 2.80 -4.65 12.04
N GLY A 169 3.72 -3.84 12.56
CA GLY A 169 4.63 -3.05 11.74
C GLY A 169 5.51 -3.93 10.85
N ALA A 170 6.10 -4.98 11.40
CA ALA A 170 6.90 -5.94 10.64
C ALA A 170 6.05 -6.71 9.61
N ALA A 171 4.79 -7.04 9.92
CA ALA A 171 3.88 -7.67 8.97
C ALA A 171 3.55 -6.76 7.78
N LEU A 172 3.30 -5.47 8.02
CA LEU A 172 3.12 -4.49 6.95
C LEU A 172 4.38 -4.36 6.09
N CYS A 173 5.58 -4.39 6.69
CA CYS A 173 6.83 -4.41 5.94
C CYS A 173 6.97 -5.68 5.08
N GLY A 174 6.59 -6.86 5.58
CA GLY A 174 6.56 -8.08 4.78
C GLY A 174 5.58 -8.00 3.60
N LEU A 175 4.36 -7.51 3.85
CA LEU A 175 3.35 -7.29 2.81
C LEU A 175 3.81 -6.24 1.78
N ALA A 176 4.61 -5.26 2.17
CA ALA A 176 5.16 -4.29 1.22
C ALA A 176 5.98 -4.97 0.11
N VAL A 177 6.75 -6.02 0.44
CA VAL A 177 7.50 -6.82 -0.55
C VAL A 177 6.55 -7.61 -1.45
N PHE A 178 5.46 -8.14 -0.88
CA PHE A 178 4.43 -8.86 -1.64
C PHE A 178 3.79 -7.98 -2.73
N HIS A 179 3.61 -6.68 -2.46
CA HIS A 179 3.10 -5.72 -3.43
C HIS A 179 4.19 -5.07 -4.29
N GLN A 180 5.44 -4.98 -3.83
CA GLN A 180 6.53 -4.37 -4.59
C GLN A 180 7.89 -4.96 -4.18
N LEU A 181 8.40 -5.90 -4.98
CA LEU A 181 9.65 -6.62 -4.70
C LEU A 181 10.86 -5.67 -4.57
N VAL A 182 10.89 -4.59 -5.36
CA VAL A 182 11.99 -3.60 -5.35
C VAL A 182 12.14 -2.91 -3.99
N LEU A 183 11.11 -2.93 -3.13
CA LEU A 183 11.19 -2.37 -1.78
C LEU A 183 11.84 -3.32 -0.75
N GLY A 184 12.19 -4.56 -1.13
CA GLY A 184 12.87 -5.52 -0.25
C GLY A 184 14.08 -4.93 0.51
N PRO A 185 15.03 -4.26 -0.16
CA PRO A 185 16.13 -3.59 0.51
C PRO A 185 15.68 -2.53 1.54
N ALA A 186 14.66 -1.74 1.23
CA ALA A 186 14.14 -0.73 2.15
C ALA A 186 13.47 -1.37 3.39
N VAL A 187 12.77 -2.48 3.20
CA VAL A 187 12.23 -3.30 4.31
C VAL A 187 13.36 -3.79 5.22
N LEU A 188 14.45 -4.29 4.64
CA LEU A 188 15.62 -4.73 5.43
C LEU A 188 16.22 -3.59 6.25
N VAL A 189 16.36 -2.39 5.67
CA VAL A 189 16.87 -1.20 6.39
C VAL A 189 16.01 -0.84 7.60
N VAL A 190 14.69 -1.05 7.53
CA VAL A 190 13.79 -0.78 8.66
C VAL A 190 13.84 -1.89 9.70
N VAL A 191 13.69 -3.13 9.26
CA VAL A 191 13.39 -4.26 10.13
C VAL A 191 14.66 -4.87 10.74
N LEU A 192 15.76 -4.96 9.98
CA LEU A 192 17.01 -5.58 10.45
C LEU A 192 17.61 -4.86 11.67
N PRO A 193 17.83 -3.53 11.67
CA PRO A 193 18.33 -2.84 12.85
C PRO A 193 17.40 -3.00 14.06
N ALA A 194 16.08 -2.94 13.83
CA ALA A 194 15.09 -3.10 14.89
C ALA A 194 15.15 -4.49 15.55
N ILE A 195 15.45 -5.55 14.80
CA ILE A 195 15.63 -6.91 15.30
C ILE A 195 16.93 -7.05 16.09
N LEU A 196 18.03 -6.49 15.57
CA LEU A 196 19.37 -6.64 16.13
C LEU A 196 19.46 -5.99 17.51
N ILE A 197 18.85 -4.82 17.71
CA ILE A 197 18.86 -4.10 18.99
C ILE A 197 17.73 -4.50 19.95
N ALA A 198 16.76 -5.31 19.49
CA ALA A 198 15.62 -5.71 20.31
C ALA A 198 15.99 -6.77 21.35
N ASP A 199 15.31 -6.70 22.50
CA ASP A 199 15.23 -7.81 23.47
C ASP A 199 14.55 -9.06 22.87
N ALA A 200 14.61 -10.18 23.59
CA ALA A 200 14.07 -11.45 23.10
C ALA A 200 12.56 -11.39 22.78
N HIS A 201 11.78 -10.63 23.57
CA HIS A 201 10.34 -10.54 23.38
C HIS A 201 9.99 -9.75 22.12
N ARG A 202 10.53 -8.54 21.98
CA ARG A 202 10.31 -7.67 20.82
C ARG A 202 10.89 -8.30 19.55
N ARG A 203 12.04 -8.96 19.63
CA ARG A 203 12.63 -9.72 18.52
C ARG A 203 11.69 -10.81 18.01
N SER A 204 11.14 -11.63 18.91
CA SER A 204 10.17 -12.67 18.54
C SER A 204 8.95 -12.06 17.84
N ARG A 205 8.41 -10.95 18.35
CA ARG A 205 7.25 -10.28 17.77
C ARG A 205 7.52 -9.70 16.38
N LEU A 206 8.68 -9.08 16.17
CA LEU A 206 9.13 -8.61 14.86
C LEU A 206 9.25 -9.77 13.87
N MET A 207 9.84 -10.89 14.28
CA MET A 207 9.96 -12.10 13.45
C MET A 207 8.60 -12.67 13.06
N THR A 208 7.70 -12.90 14.03
CA THR A 208 6.36 -13.42 13.76
C THR A 208 5.60 -12.49 12.81
N GLY A 209 5.71 -11.18 13.01
CA GLY A 209 5.10 -10.19 12.12
C GLY A 209 5.64 -10.28 10.71
N LEU A 210 6.97 -10.22 10.55
CA LEU A 210 7.62 -10.28 9.23
C LEU A 210 7.27 -11.56 8.47
N VAL A 211 7.33 -12.71 9.13
CA VAL A 211 6.98 -14.01 8.54
C VAL A 211 5.50 -14.04 8.14
N ALA A 212 4.60 -13.56 8.99
CA ALA A 212 3.18 -13.46 8.65
C ALA A 212 2.96 -12.54 7.42
N GLY A 213 3.66 -11.42 7.35
CA GLY A 213 3.57 -10.49 6.21
C GLY A 213 4.12 -11.04 4.90
N LEU A 214 5.17 -11.87 4.96
CA LEU A 214 5.76 -12.53 3.79
C LEU A 214 5.01 -13.80 3.38
N SER A 215 4.20 -14.38 4.26
CA SER A 215 3.48 -15.63 4.00
C SER A 215 2.67 -15.66 2.68
N PRO A 216 1.93 -14.61 2.26
CA PRO A 216 1.23 -14.67 0.97
C PRO A 216 2.20 -14.65 -0.24
N PHE A 217 3.36 -13.99 -0.12
CA PHE A 217 4.39 -14.05 -1.16
C PHE A 217 4.98 -15.46 -1.27
N LEU A 218 5.23 -16.11 -0.13
CA LEU A 218 5.70 -17.50 -0.08
C LEU A 218 4.64 -18.47 -0.62
N LEU A 219 3.36 -18.24 -0.33
CA LEU A 219 2.26 -19.02 -0.89
C LEU A 219 2.23 -18.89 -2.42
N HIS A 220 2.30 -17.65 -2.95
CA HIS A 220 2.34 -17.42 -4.39
C HIS A 220 3.53 -18.11 -5.06
N LEU A 221 4.71 -18.04 -4.41
CA LEU A 221 5.91 -18.75 -4.86
C LEU A 221 5.70 -20.27 -4.94
N VAL A 222 5.00 -20.87 -3.98
CA VAL A 222 4.69 -22.31 -3.99
C VAL A 222 3.68 -22.65 -5.09
N LEU A 223 2.66 -21.82 -5.29
CA LEU A 223 1.61 -22.05 -6.28
C LEU A 223 2.12 -21.98 -7.73
N VAL A 224 3.00 -21.01 -8.01
CA VAL A 224 3.47 -20.72 -9.39
C VAL A 224 4.85 -21.29 -9.68
N GLY A 225 5.63 -21.57 -8.63
CA GLY A 225 6.99 -22.07 -8.73
C GLY A 225 8.04 -20.95 -8.88
N PRO A 226 9.28 -21.20 -8.42
CA PRO A 226 10.33 -20.18 -8.37
C PRO A 226 10.77 -19.69 -9.75
N ARG A 227 10.79 -20.58 -10.75
CA ARG A 227 11.25 -20.22 -12.10
C ARG A 227 10.31 -19.21 -12.75
N SER A 228 9.01 -19.53 -12.80
CA SER A 228 7.99 -18.66 -13.38
C SER A 228 7.91 -17.31 -12.66
N MET A 229 8.06 -17.30 -11.33
CA MET A 229 8.08 -16.06 -10.55
C MET A 229 9.33 -15.21 -10.86
N ILE A 230 10.52 -15.81 -10.95
CA ILE A 230 11.76 -15.10 -11.30
C ILE A 230 11.71 -14.60 -12.74
N ASP A 231 11.23 -15.43 -13.67
CA ASP A 231 11.12 -15.08 -15.08
C ASP A 231 10.20 -13.85 -15.22
N GLY A 232 8.97 -13.91 -14.70
CA GLY A 232 8.00 -12.82 -14.85
C GLY A 232 8.33 -11.54 -14.05
N MET A 233 8.92 -11.65 -12.85
CA MET A 233 9.17 -10.48 -12.00
C MET A 233 10.55 -9.84 -12.19
N VAL A 234 11.52 -10.59 -12.70
CA VAL A 234 12.92 -10.16 -12.75
C VAL A 234 13.49 -10.30 -14.16
N ILE A 235 13.42 -11.48 -14.77
CA ILE A 235 14.13 -11.71 -16.03
C ILE A 235 13.46 -10.98 -17.18
N ASP A 236 12.14 -11.13 -17.33
CA ASP A 236 11.39 -10.55 -18.41
C ASP A 236 11.43 -9.01 -18.34
N PRO A 237 11.11 -8.35 -17.21
CA PRO A 237 11.16 -6.89 -17.14
C PRO A 237 12.57 -6.31 -17.33
N ILE A 238 13.60 -6.95 -16.79
CA ILE A 238 14.96 -6.37 -16.76
C ILE A 238 15.76 -6.70 -18.02
N PHE A 239 15.56 -7.88 -18.61
CA PHE A 239 16.42 -8.39 -19.68
C PHE A 239 15.69 -8.65 -21.00
N ARG A 240 14.47 -9.20 -21.00
CA ARG A 240 13.79 -9.61 -22.25
C ARG A 240 12.90 -8.53 -22.85
N LEU A 241 12.05 -7.90 -22.04
CA LEU A 241 11.04 -6.92 -22.46
C LEU A 241 11.59 -5.49 -22.55
N ARG A 242 12.88 -5.32 -22.84
CA ARG A 242 13.47 -4.01 -23.15
C ARG A 242 13.03 -3.52 -24.54
N ALA A 243 11.73 -3.39 -24.77
CA ALA A 243 11.21 -2.72 -25.94
C ALA A 243 11.51 -1.20 -25.79
N GLY A 244 12.42 -0.68 -26.62
CA GLY A 244 12.61 0.78 -26.76
C GLY A 244 13.98 1.35 -26.36
N ARG A 245 15.03 0.54 -26.13
CA ARG A 245 16.41 1.07 -26.06
C ARG A 245 17.17 1.06 -27.37
N ASN A 246 16.57 0.48 -28.41
CA ASN A 246 17.02 0.65 -29.78
C ASN A 246 16.02 1.59 -30.44
N LEU A 247 16.50 2.72 -30.98
CA LEU A 247 15.72 3.51 -31.91
C LEU A 247 15.24 2.58 -33.04
N PRO A 248 14.04 2.79 -33.63
CA PRO A 248 13.73 2.14 -34.88
C PRO A 248 14.91 2.39 -35.83
N LEU A 249 15.49 1.32 -36.37
CA LEU A 249 16.48 1.47 -37.42
C LEU A 249 15.79 2.24 -38.54
N PRO A 250 16.36 3.37 -39.02
CA PRO A 250 15.81 4.02 -40.19
C PRO A 250 15.73 2.98 -41.32
N PRO A 251 14.68 3.02 -42.17
CA PRO A 251 14.62 2.16 -43.34
C PRO A 251 15.92 2.28 -44.12
N ASP A 252 16.41 1.15 -44.64
CA ASP A 252 17.61 1.14 -45.46
C ASP A 252 17.33 2.02 -46.70
N PRO A 253 18.13 3.06 -46.98
CA PRO A 253 17.96 3.86 -48.19
C PRO A 253 18.18 3.08 -49.50
N SER A 254 18.52 1.79 -49.42
CA SER A 254 18.65 0.87 -50.55
C SER A 254 17.50 -0.15 -50.72
N ASP A 255 16.49 -0.15 -49.84
CA ASP A 255 15.19 -0.82 -50.03
C ASP A 255 14.14 0.16 -50.61
#